data_AF-A0A5Q2RC56-F1
#
_entry.id   AF-A0A5Q2RC56-F1
#
_cell.length_a   1.000
_cell.length_b   1.000
_cell.length_c   1.000
_cell.angle_alpha   90.00
_cell.angle_beta   90.00
_cell.angle_gamma   90.00
#
_symmetry.space_group_name_H-M   'P 1'
#
loop_
_entity.id
_entity.type
_entity.pdbx_description
1 polymer ?
#
loop_
_entity_poly.entity_id
_entity_poly.type
_entity_poly.pdbx_seq_one_letter_code
_entity_poly.pdbx_strand_id
1 'polypeptide(L)'
;MRWVRTSTVDHLPRDPVADAMAEALADVLATGTVELRYRPAGTPPEVALGPELASASGKGPDGWDLTVTVRLGDRRRHLLPSGSEPLAEVLAALPQVGIEVAETFRSLRREEQHHALPAPLRRAMRDSIAAGILTRYLDARTDGPVAEGLISETIEYLVELSSSRVESHDLTHGVVLTDVLEASPRIELRYPAHLRAAKRAPLLFDGQHSVLVVDERGRARTELQRHRFDRLHAEHERMRGRTAEMVESGSLVAHATATVGGIGFYLRTDRSIWTFVDGEPLLVRRGERWRAFPFELAASITRMIGDSPAAHEVVQAAFLISAQPRGAILAIVEDASELDGIVPTKDRYDLRDEIDPMAMRVETRLHHLIDSEELDERTIARLAVLDGATILDRDGRLIAYGAIVTSSESQYEGARTAAARTLSEHALVVLKVSVDGDITVFRDGKVVATLLAGVGGGPQG
;
A
#
# COMPACT_ATOMS: atom_id res chain seq x y z
N MET A 1 -9.29 -14.31 15.00
CA MET A 1 -9.51 -14.65 13.57
C MET A 1 -10.00 -13.39 12.86
N ARG A 2 -9.53 -13.11 11.64
CA ARG A 2 -9.97 -11.93 10.84
C ARG A 2 -11.23 -12.21 10.01
N TRP A 3 -11.79 -13.40 10.10
CA TRP A 3 -13.04 -13.74 9.45
C TRP A 3 -13.80 -14.81 10.22
N VAL A 4 -15.11 -14.91 9.95
CA VAL A 4 -16.04 -15.81 10.63
C VAL A 4 -17.07 -16.37 9.65
N ARG A 5 -17.62 -17.55 9.97
CA ARG A 5 -18.75 -18.15 9.26
C ARG A 5 -19.99 -18.16 10.13
N THR A 6 -21.12 -17.83 9.53
CA THR A 6 -22.45 -17.89 10.16
C THR A 6 -23.44 -18.56 9.21
N SER A 7 -24.52 -19.12 9.74
CA SER A 7 -25.58 -19.78 8.96
C SER A 7 -26.93 -19.38 9.54
N THR A 8 -27.97 -19.31 8.71
CA THR A 8 -29.35 -19.14 9.17
C THR A 8 -29.99 -20.45 9.63
N VAL A 9 -29.28 -21.57 9.54
CA VAL A 9 -29.69 -22.90 10.01
C VAL A 9 -28.59 -23.52 10.87
N ASP A 10 -28.90 -24.58 11.61
CA ASP A 10 -28.00 -25.17 12.63
C ASP A 10 -26.71 -25.82 12.09
N HIS A 11 -26.54 -25.90 10.77
CA HIS A 11 -25.33 -26.46 10.15
C HIS A 11 -24.72 -25.49 9.14
N LEU A 12 -23.39 -25.57 9.01
CA LEU A 12 -22.60 -24.80 8.05
C LEU A 12 -22.19 -25.71 6.88
N PRO A 13 -22.34 -25.27 5.63
CA PRO A 13 -21.81 -26.03 4.50
C PRO A 13 -20.28 -26.01 4.51
N ARG A 14 -19.69 -27.07 3.96
CA ARG A 14 -18.25 -27.12 3.72
C ARG A 14 -17.92 -26.39 2.42
N ASP A 15 -17.30 -25.22 2.52
CA ASP A 15 -16.98 -24.39 1.36
C ASP A 15 -15.51 -23.90 1.42
N PRO A 16 -14.54 -24.75 1.04
CA PRO A 16 -13.14 -24.38 1.06
C PRO A 16 -12.81 -23.21 0.12
N VAL A 17 -13.61 -22.99 -0.92
CA VAL A 17 -13.44 -21.87 -1.86
C VAL A 17 -13.74 -20.56 -1.14
N ALA A 18 -14.89 -20.47 -0.45
CA ALA A 18 -15.21 -19.29 0.35
C ALA A 18 -14.21 -19.07 1.50
N ASP A 19 -13.63 -20.12 2.10
CA ASP A 19 -12.57 -19.96 3.11
C ASP A 19 -11.34 -19.26 2.55
N ALA A 20 -10.87 -19.72 1.39
CA ALA A 20 -9.74 -19.11 0.72
C ALA A 20 -10.05 -17.66 0.31
N MET A 21 -11.28 -17.40 -0.15
CA MET A 21 -11.75 -16.07 -0.51
C MET A 21 -11.79 -15.14 0.71
N ALA A 22 -12.37 -15.59 1.84
CA ALA A 22 -12.44 -14.80 3.06
C ALA A 22 -11.05 -14.43 3.60
N GLU A 23 -10.09 -15.36 3.54
CA GLU A 23 -8.70 -15.07 3.89
C GLU A 23 -8.07 -14.06 2.94
N ALA A 24 -8.29 -14.19 1.63
CA ALA A 24 -7.78 -13.25 0.64
C ALA A 24 -8.36 -11.84 0.81
N LEU A 25 -9.68 -11.72 1.07
CA LEU A 25 -10.33 -10.44 1.37
C LEU A 25 -9.78 -9.82 2.67
N ALA A 26 -9.55 -10.63 3.69
CA ALA A 26 -8.96 -10.19 4.97
C ALA A 26 -7.46 -9.84 4.86
N ASP A 27 -6.76 -10.36 3.85
CA ASP A 27 -5.40 -9.93 3.53
C ASP A 27 -5.41 -8.52 2.92
N VAL A 28 -6.37 -8.20 2.04
CA VAL A 28 -6.49 -6.87 1.39
C VAL A 28 -6.69 -5.76 2.42
N LEU A 29 -7.64 -5.92 3.34
CA LEU A 29 -7.87 -4.96 4.43
C LEU A 29 -7.23 -5.46 5.72
N ALA A 30 -6.02 -4.99 6.00
CA ALA A 30 -5.22 -5.46 7.14
C ALA A 30 -5.94 -5.39 8.50
N THR A 31 -6.90 -4.48 8.67
CA THR A 31 -7.70 -4.35 9.91
C THR A 31 -9.20 -4.62 9.75
N GLY A 32 -9.61 -5.11 8.57
CA GLY A 32 -10.98 -5.51 8.30
C GLY A 32 -11.32 -6.88 8.90
N THR A 33 -12.62 -7.09 9.12
CA THR A 33 -13.20 -8.40 9.42
C THR A 33 -14.10 -8.83 8.28
N VAL A 34 -14.01 -10.10 7.89
CA VAL A 34 -14.87 -10.70 6.84
C VAL A 34 -15.86 -11.67 7.48
N GLU A 35 -17.14 -11.53 7.20
CA GLU A 35 -18.18 -12.47 7.60
C GLU A 35 -18.73 -13.19 6.36
N LEU A 36 -18.79 -14.52 6.44
CA LEU A 36 -19.43 -15.38 5.46
C LEU A 36 -20.73 -15.92 6.05
N ARG A 37 -21.87 -15.46 5.53
CA ARG A 37 -23.19 -15.88 6.01
C ARG A 37 -23.88 -16.75 4.98
N TYR A 38 -24.12 -18.01 5.35
CA TYR A 38 -24.76 -19.02 4.51
C TYR A 38 -26.27 -19.11 4.76
N ARG A 39 -27.03 -19.33 3.69
CA ARG A 39 -28.49 -19.51 3.74
C ARG A 39 -28.93 -20.58 2.74
N PRO A 40 -30.05 -21.30 2.99
CA PRO A 40 -30.64 -22.16 1.96
C PRO A 40 -30.97 -21.36 0.69
N ALA A 41 -30.69 -21.96 -0.47
CA ALA A 41 -30.91 -21.33 -1.76
C ALA A 41 -32.35 -20.82 -1.93
N GLY A 42 -32.50 -19.61 -2.46
CA GLY A 42 -33.80 -18.96 -2.68
C GLY A 42 -34.30 -18.15 -1.47
N THR A 43 -33.51 -18.06 -0.41
CA THR A 43 -33.80 -17.14 0.71
C THR A 43 -33.38 -15.72 0.33
N PRO A 44 -34.21 -14.67 0.56
CA PRO A 44 -33.85 -13.30 0.21
C PRO A 44 -32.50 -12.86 0.82
N PRO A 45 -31.66 -12.16 0.05
CA PRO A 45 -30.39 -11.64 0.56
C PRO A 45 -30.64 -10.50 1.55
N GLU A 46 -29.72 -10.36 2.51
CA GLU A 46 -29.67 -9.23 3.43
C GLU A 46 -28.39 -8.51 3.07
N VAL A 47 -28.54 -7.39 2.37
CA VAL A 47 -27.43 -6.56 1.89
C VAL A 47 -27.42 -5.31 2.76
N ALA A 48 -26.34 -5.15 3.52
CA ALA A 48 -26.03 -3.94 4.25
C ALA A 48 -24.91 -3.18 3.52
N LEU A 49 -25.14 -1.89 3.30
CA LEU A 49 -24.16 -0.94 2.80
C LEU A 49 -24.08 0.22 3.79
N GLY A 50 -22.85 0.58 4.15
CA GLY A 50 -22.54 1.71 5.00
C GLY A 50 -21.10 2.15 4.75
N PRO A 51 -20.69 3.31 5.25
CA PRO A 51 -19.32 3.79 5.05
C PRO A 51 -18.29 2.74 5.53
N GLU A 52 -18.54 2.10 6.67
CA GLU A 52 -17.64 1.13 7.31
C GLU A 52 -17.91 -0.34 6.95
N LEU A 53 -18.90 -0.60 6.10
CA LEU A 53 -19.43 -1.93 5.85
C LEU A 53 -19.90 -2.06 4.40
N ALA A 54 -19.38 -3.07 3.71
CA ALA A 54 -19.92 -3.48 2.43
C ALA A 54 -20.37 -4.93 2.50
N SER A 55 -21.45 -5.26 1.80
CA SER A 55 -21.86 -6.65 1.62
C SER A 55 -22.38 -6.91 0.22
N ALA A 56 -22.26 -8.17 -0.18
CA ALA A 56 -22.79 -8.68 -1.43
C ALA A 56 -23.32 -10.09 -1.20
N SER A 57 -24.24 -10.53 -2.05
CA SER A 57 -24.77 -11.90 -2.01
C SER A 57 -24.70 -12.55 -3.38
N GLY A 58 -24.45 -13.85 -3.41
CA GLY A 58 -24.36 -14.66 -4.62
C GLY A 58 -24.41 -16.14 -4.29
N LYS A 59 -24.03 -16.99 -5.25
CA LYS A 59 -24.16 -18.43 -5.08
C LYS A 59 -23.10 -18.97 -4.10
N GLY A 60 -23.56 -19.78 -3.16
CA GLY A 60 -22.71 -20.60 -2.31
C GLY A 60 -22.42 -21.96 -2.95
N PRO A 61 -22.06 -22.98 -2.15
CA PRO A 61 -22.08 -24.37 -2.60
C PRO A 61 -23.51 -24.83 -2.91
N ASP A 62 -23.67 -25.99 -3.55
CA ASP A 62 -24.99 -26.49 -3.99
C ASP A 62 -26.04 -26.48 -2.86
N GLY A 63 -27.18 -25.84 -3.15
CA GLY A 63 -28.27 -25.66 -2.20
C GLY A 63 -28.10 -24.47 -1.24
N TRP A 64 -27.04 -23.66 -1.40
CA TRP A 64 -26.75 -22.52 -0.54
C TRP A 64 -26.55 -21.21 -1.30
N ASP A 65 -27.04 -20.13 -0.72
CA ASP A 65 -26.66 -18.76 -1.02
C ASP A 65 -25.61 -18.29 0.00
N LEU A 66 -24.70 -17.43 -0.44
CA LEU A 66 -23.63 -16.86 0.37
C LEU A 66 -23.74 -15.35 0.36
N THR A 67 -23.78 -14.74 1.55
CA THR A 67 -23.54 -13.30 1.74
C THR A 67 -22.14 -13.10 2.29
N VAL A 68 -21.35 -12.28 1.60
CA VAL A 68 -20.04 -11.83 2.06
C VAL A 68 -20.22 -10.44 2.63
N THR A 69 -19.75 -10.22 3.84
CA THR A 69 -19.76 -8.90 4.49
C THR A 69 -18.35 -8.55 4.92
N VAL A 70 -17.88 -7.36 4.54
CA VAL A 70 -16.57 -6.84 4.90
C VAL A 70 -16.79 -5.59 5.74
N ARG A 71 -16.24 -5.59 6.96
CA ARG A 71 -16.39 -4.51 7.94
C ARG A 71 -15.03 -3.98 8.36
N LEU A 72 -14.86 -2.67 8.39
CA LEU A 72 -13.72 -2.04 9.06
C LEU A 72 -13.90 -2.15 10.58
N GLY A 73 -12.86 -2.54 11.33
CA GLY A 73 -12.99 -2.84 12.77
C GLY A 73 -13.61 -1.72 13.62
N ASP A 74 -14.38 -2.07 14.67
CA ASP A 74 -15.22 -1.17 15.46
C ASP A 74 -14.53 0.07 16.08
N ARG A 75 -13.20 0.05 16.27
CA ARG A 75 -12.44 1.22 16.76
C ARG A 75 -12.28 2.32 15.70
N ARG A 76 -12.88 2.17 14.52
CA ARG A 76 -12.52 2.92 13.30
C ARG A 76 -13.70 3.41 12.46
N ARG A 77 -14.93 3.41 13.02
CA ARG A 77 -16.16 3.94 12.39
C ARG A 77 -16.08 5.41 11.93
N HIS A 78 -15.02 6.13 12.30
CA HIS A 78 -14.76 7.53 11.95
C HIS A 78 -13.49 7.71 11.08
N LEU A 79 -12.95 6.64 10.46
CA LEU A 79 -11.78 6.70 9.55
C LEU A 79 -12.12 7.10 8.10
N LEU A 80 -13.40 7.33 7.80
CA LEU A 80 -13.86 7.84 6.51
C LEU A 80 -14.37 9.28 6.64
N PRO A 81 -13.57 10.25 7.10
CA PRO A 81 -13.91 11.64 6.84
C PRO A 81 -13.85 11.88 5.33
N SER A 82 -14.62 12.87 4.86
CA SER A 82 -14.65 13.32 3.46
C SER A 82 -13.22 13.50 2.92
N GLY A 83 -12.74 12.58 2.09
CA GLY A 83 -11.38 12.65 1.51
C GLY A 83 -10.68 11.33 1.20
N SER A 84 -11.07 10.19 1.78
CA SER A 84 -10.46 8.88 1.44
C SER A 84 -11.31 8.04 0.47
N GLU A 85 -11.71 8.66 -0.66
CA GLU A 85 -12.48 8.01 -1.74
C GLU A 85 -11.89 6.64 -2.16
N PRO A 86 -10.56 6.46 -2.29
CA PRO A 86 -10.01 5.18 -2.75
C PRO A 86 -10.24 4.02 -1.77
N LEU A 87 -10.18 4.25 -0.44
CA LEU A 87 -10.44 3.20 0.54
C LEU A 87 -11.92 2.81 0.56
N ALA A 88 -12.81 3.79 0.46
CA ALA A 88 -14.25 3.56 0.40
C ALA A 88 -14.63 2.75 -0.85
N GLU A 89 -14.05 3.09 -2.00
CA GLU A 89 -14.23 2.35 -3.25
C GLU A 89 -13.73 0.90 -3.14
N VAL A 90 -12.53 0.69 -2.60
CA VAL A 90 -11.98 -0.66 -2.37
C VAL A 90 -12.90 -1.46 -1.44
N LEU A 91 -13.33 -0.87 -0.33
CA LEU A 91 -14.25 -1.51 0.62
C LEU A 91 -15.57 -1.89 -0.05
N ALA A 92 -16.17 -0.97 -0.81
CA ALA A 92 -17.44 -1.20 -1.51
C ALA A 92 -17.34 -2.31 -2.56
N ALA A 93 -16.19 -2.44 -3.24
CA ALA A 93 -15.99 -3.45 -4.28
C ALA A 93 -15.72 -4.86 -3.72
N LEU A 94 -15.02 -4.97 -2.58
CA LEU A 94 -14.48 -6.23 -2.05
C LEU A 94 -15.48 -7.39 -1.95
N PRO A 95 -16.68 -7.23 -1.34
CA PRO A 95 -17.60 -8.35 -1.17
C PRO A 95 -18.06 -8.94 -2.51
N GLN A 96 -18.42 -8.08 -3.46
CA GLN A 96 -18.94 -8.51 -4.75
C GLN A 96 -17.85 -9.14 -5.61
N VAL A 97 -16.65 -8.54 -5.64
CA VAL A 97 -15.48 -9.15 -6.30
C VAL A 97 -15.15 -10.52 -5.70
N GLY A 98 -15.20 -10.64 -4.38
CA GLY A 98 -15.00 -11.90 -3.69
C GLY A 98 -15.95 -12.99 -4.18
N ILE A 99 -17.24 -12.68 -4.28
CA ILE A 99 -18.28 -13.61 -4.76
C ILE A 99 -18.03 -14.03 -6.21
N GLU A 100 -17.76 -13.09 -7.10
CA GLU A 100 -17.50 -13.37 -8.53
C GLU A 100 -16.27 -14.28 -8.71
N VAL A 101 -15.19 -14.01 -7.96
CA VAL A 101 -14.00 -14.86 -7.96
C VAL A 101 -14.31 -16.23 -7.36
N ALA A 102 -15.05 -16.31 -6.25
CA ALA A 102 -15.41 -17.58 -5.64
C ALA A 102 -16.28 -18.45 -6.57
N GLU A 103 -17.24 -17.86 -7.28
CA GLU A 103 -18.05 -18.55 -8.28
C GLU A 103 -17.19 -19.12 -9.42
N THR A 104 -16.22 -18.33 -9.90
CA THR A 104 -15.26 -18.76 -10.92
C THR A 104 -14.40 -19.94 -10.43
N PHE A 105 -13.92 -19.90 -9.20
CA PHE A 105 -13.11 -21.00 -8.64
C PHE A 105 -13.95 -22.24 -8.31
N ARG A 106 -15.24 -22.10 -7.99
CA ARG A 106 -16.14 -23.25 -7.81
C ARG A 106 -16.40 -23.96 -9.13
N SER A 107 -16.64 -23.22 -10.22
CA SER A 107 -16.91 -23.82 -11.54
C SER A 107 -15.70 -24.59 -12.10
N LEU A 108 -14.48 -24.18 -11.77
CA LEU A 108 -13.25 -24.86 -12.14
C LEU A 108 -12.97 -26.13 -11.32
N ARG A 109 -13.62 -26.30 -10.16
CA ARG A 109 -13.47 -27.52 -9.34
C ARG A 109 -14.46 -28.57 -9.79
N ARG A 110 -13.96 -29.79 -10.01
CA ARG A 110 -14.81 -30.99 -10.14
C ARG A 110 -15.44 -31.30 -8.78
N GLU A 111 -16.72 -31.71 -8.80
CA GLU A 111 -17.60 -31.92 -7.64
C GLU A 111 -17.01 -32.78 -6.51
N GLU A 112 -16.04 -33.65 -6.79
CA GLU A 112 -15.51 -34.63 -5.81
C GLU A 112 -14.42 -34.09 -4.87
N GLN A 113 -13.95 -32.86 -5.04
CA GLN A 113 -12.84 -32.35 -4.24
C GLN A 113 -13.31 -31.58 -2.99
N HIS A 114 -13.60 -32.30 -1.91
CA HIS A 114 -13.93 -31.68 -0.62
C HIS A 114 -12.72 -31.07 0.13
N HIS A 115 -11.50 -31.21 -0.39
CA HIS A 115 -10.28 -30.76 0.28
C HIS A 115 -10.10 -29.23 0.22
N ALA A 116 -9.31 -28.69 1.17
CA ALA A 116 -8.88 -27.30 1.17
C ALA A 116 -8.20 -26.92 -0.16
N LEU A 117 -8.31 -25.67 -0.59
CA LEU A 117 -7.66 -25.23 -1.83
C LEU A 117 -6.13 -25.38 -1.70
N PRO A 118 -5.46 -26.02 -2.67
CA PRO A 118 -4.00 -26.03 -2.74
C PRO A 118 -3.43 -24.61 -2.78
N ALA A 119 -2.20 -24.43 -2.28
CA ALA A 119 -1.53 -23.14 -2.22
C ALA A 119 -1.51 -22.38 -3.57
N PRO A 120 -1.27 -23.01 -4.74
CA PRO A 120 -1.32 -22.32 -6.03
C PRO A 120 -2.69 -21.70 -6.35
N LEU A 121 -3.79 -22.39 -6.03
CA LEU A 121 -5.14 -21.87 -6.26
C LEU A 121 -5.47 -20.74 -5.27
N ARG A 122 -5.01 -20.84 -4.02
CA ARG A 122 -5.17 -19.74 -3.04
C ARG A 122 -4.42 -18.48 -3.47
N ARG A 123 -3.22 -18.64 -4.04
CA ARG A 123 -2.46 -17.54 -4.64
C ARG A 123 -3.19 -16.94 -5.84
N ALA A 124 -3.62 -17.77 -6.79
CA ALA A 124 -4.37 -17.31 -7.96
C ALA A 124 -5.67 -16.57 -7.57
N MET A 125 -6.35 -17.01 -6.51
CA MET A 125 -7.54 -16.34 -5.97
C MET A 125 -7.21 -14.95 -5.40
N ARG A 126 -6.11 -14.81 -4.65
CA ARG A 126 -5.65 -13.48 -4.17
C ARG A 126 -5.36 -12.53 -5.31
N ASP A 127 -4.64 -13.02 -6.33
CA ASP A 127 -4.30 -12.22 -7.52
C ASP A 127 -5.58 -11.85 -8.31
N SER A 128 -6.58 -12.76 -8.40
CA SER A 128 -7.87 -12.50 -9.05
C SER A 128 -8.74 -11.48 -8.30
N ILE A 129 -8.73 -11.49 -6.97
CA ILE A 129 -9.45 -10.49 -6.16
C ILE A 129 -8.84 -9.10 -6.38
N ALA A 130 -7.51 -8.98 -6.34
CA ALA A 130 -6.85 -7.71 -6.63
C ALA A 130 -7.16 -7.23 -8.06
N ALA A 131 -7.13 -8.13 -9.04
CA ALA A 131 -7.50 -7.81 -10.41
C ALA A 131 -8.94 -7.30 -10.51
N GLY A 132 -9.92 -7.97 -9.89
CA GLY A 132 -11.32 -7.54 -9.90
C GLY A 132 -11.56 -6.17 -9.28
N ILE A 133 -10.84 -5.84 -8.20
CA ILE A 133 -10.89 -4.50 -7.58
C ILE A 133 -10.37 -3.45 -8.57
N LEU A 134 -9.21 -3.68 -9.15
CA LEU A 134 -8.55 -2.74 -10.06
C LEU A 134 -9.31 -2.58 -11.39
N THR A 135 -9.93 -3.65 -11.91
CA THR A 135 -10.79 -3.58 -13.11
C THR A 135 -11.97 -2.66 -12.87
N ARG A 136 -12.69 -2.82 -11.76
CA ARG A 136 -13.82 -1.93 -11.42
C ARG A 136 -13.39 -0.48 -11.25
N TYR A 137 -12.21 -0.29 -10.67
CA TYR A 137 -11.65 1.03 -10.47
C TYR A 137 -11.32 1.70 -11.81
N LEU A 138 -10.79 0.95 -12.78
CA LEU A 138 -10.51 1.42 -14.13
C LEU A 138 -11.81 1.70 -14.88
N ASP A 139 -12.76 0.75 -14.86
CA ASP A 139 -14.07 0.87 -15.50
C ASP A 139 -14.81 2.13 -15.04
N ALA A 140 -14.73 2.47 -13.75
CA ALA A 140 -15.37 3.67 -13.18
C ALA A 140 -14.75 4.99 -13.70
N ARG A 141 -13.57 4.94 -14.31
CA ARG A 141 -12.76 6.11 -14.72
C ARG A 141 -12.49 6.15 -16.23
N THR A 142 -13.03 5.21 -16.99
CA THR A 142 -12.90 5.15 -18.45
C THR A 142 -14.27 5.21 -19.11
N ASP A 143 -14.40 6.00 -20.17
CA ASP A 143 -15.65 6.09 -20.94
C ASP A 143 -15.90 4.87 -21.85
N GLY A 144 -14.87 4.04 -22.07
CA GLY A 144 -14.89 2.88 -22.95
C GLY A 144 -14.82 1.55 -22.20
N PRO A 145 -15.21 0.44 -22.85
CA PRO A 145 -15.06 -0.89 -22.26
C PRO A 145 -13.58 -1.26 -22.13
N VAL A 146 -13.16 -1.62 -20.93
CA VAL A 146 -11.84 -2.20 -20.67
C VAL A 146 -11.78 -3.60 -21.27
N ALA A 147 -10.68 -3.91 -21.95
CA ALA A 147 -10.43 -5.23 -22.52
C ALA A 147 -10.48 -6.30 -21.43
N GLU A 148 -11.24 -7.35 -21.69
CA GLU A 148 -11.37 -8.48 -20.79
C GLU A 148 -9.98 -9.05 -20.46
N GLY A 149 -9.71 -9.24 -19.17
CA GLY A 149 -8.46 -9.81 -18.71
C GLY A 149 -7.25 -8.86 -18.68
N LEU A 150 -7.34 -7.62 -19.19
CA LEU A 150 -6.19 -6.70 -19.26
C LEU A 150 -5.46 -6.55 -17.92
N ILE A 151 -6.19 -6.29 -16.83
CA ILE A 151 -5.64 -6.14 -15.49
C ILE A 151 -5.04 -7.46 -14.99
N SER A 152 -5.76 -8.58 -15.17
CA SER A 152 -5.31 -9.90 -14.75
C SER A 152 -4.02 -10.32 -15.46
N GLU A 153 -3.95 -10.14 -16.78
CA GLU A 153 -2.76 -10.40 -17.58
C GLU A 153 -1.60 -9.48 -17.18
N THR A 154 -1.88 -8.22 -16.87
CA THR A 154 -0.88 -7.27 -16.35
C THR A 154 -0.28 -7.77 -15.04
N ILE A 155 -1.11 -8.16 -14.08
CA ILE A 155 -0.66 -8.70 -12.79
C ILE A 155 0.16 -9.98 -13.01
N GLU A 156 -0.33 -10.90 -13.83
CA GLU A 156 0.37 -12.16 -14.15
C GLU A 156 1.75 -11.88 -14.75
N TYR A 157 1.83 -10.97 -15.72
CA TYR A 157 3.09 -10.56 -16.34
C TYR A 157 4.07 -9.96 -15.32
N LEU A 158 3.62 -9.07 -14.45
CA LEU A 158 4.47 -8.49 -13.40
C LEU A 158 4.93 -9.54 -12.38
N VAL A 159 4.08 -10.53 -12.09
CA VAL A 159 4.43 -11.67 -11.24
C VAL A 159 5.50 -12.55 -11.91
N GLU A 160 5.38 -12.84 -13.21
CA GLU A 160 6.41 -13.53 -14.00
C GLU A 160 7.74 -12.76 -13.96
N LEU A 161 7.70 -11.45 -14.22
CA LEU A 161 8.87 -10.57 -14.19
C LEU A 161 9.53 -10.51 -12.80
N SER A 162 8.74 -10.51 -11.73
CA SER A 162 9.27 -10.49 -10.35
C SER A 162 10.13 -11.71 -10.01
N SER A 163 9.94 -12.82 -10.73
CA SER A 163 10.72 -14.05 -10.60
C SER A 163 11.89 -14.14 -11.60
N SER A 164 12.00 -13.18 -12.51
CA SER A 164 12.95 -13.16 -13.60
C SER A 164 14.13 -12.22 -13.30
N ARG A 165 15.28 -12.52 -13.92
CA ARG A 165 16.49 -11.69 -13.83
C ARG A 165 17.11 -11.52 -15.20
N VAL A 166 17.73 -10.37 -15.44
CA VAL A 166 18.56 -10.10 -16.62
C VAL A 166 19.91 -9.61 -16.14
N GLU A 167 20.99 -10.23 -16.62
CA GLU A 167 22.37 -9.85 -16.26
C GLU A 167 22.60 -9.79 -14.74
N SER A 168 21.99 -10.71 -13.99
CA SER A 168 22.02 -10.79 -12.51
C SER A 168 21.29 -9.66 -11.76
N HIS A 169 20.60 -8.77 -12.46
CA HIS A 169 19.77 -7.73 -11.86
C HIS A 169 18.30 -8.18 -11.81
N ASP A 170 17.63 -7.90 -10.70
CA ASP A 170 16.18 -8.05 -10.60
C ASP A 170 15.52 -6.99 -11.52
N LEU A 171 14.46 -7.40 -12.22
CA LEU A 171 13.77 -6.56 -13.20
C LEU A 171 12.80 -5.60 -12.51
N THR A 172 12.70 -4.38 -13.04
CA THR A 172 11.61 -3.44 -12.75
C THR A 172 10.71 -3.29 -13.97
N HIS A 173 9.48 -2.85 -13.75
CA HIS A 173 8.57 -2.53 -14.85
C HIS A 173 7.53 -1.49 -14.44
N GLY A 174 7.29 -0.50 -15.29
CA GLY A 174 6.26 0.52 -15.10
C GLY A 174 5.31 0.62 -16.28
N VAL A 175 4.02 0.52 -15.99
CA VAL A 175 2.95 0.65 -16.99
C VAL A 175 1.80 1.49 -16.44
N VAL A 176 1.15 2.26 -17.31
CA VAL A 176 -0.02 3.08 -16.99
C VAL A 176 -1.12 2.73 -17.99
N LEU A 177 -2.27 2.33 -17.47
CA LEU A 177 -3.46 1.99 -18.23
C LEU A 177 -4.37 3.22 -18.29
N THR A 178 -4.45 3.86 -19.44
CA THR A 178 -5.20 5.12 -19.66
C THR A 178 -5.46 5.37 -21.15
N ASP A 179 -6.57 6.02 -21.50
CA ASP A 179 -6.95 6.38 -22.88
C ASP A 179 -6.78 7.86 -23.22
N VAL A 180 -5.89 8.57 -22.53
CA VAL A 180 -5.70 10.02 -22.73
C VAL A 180 -5.02 10.39 -24.06
N LEU A 181 -4.57 9.42 -24.85
CA LEU A 181 -3.80 9.70 -26.07
C LEU A 181 -4.72 9.63 -27.30
N GLU A 182 -5.04 10.80 -27.87
CA GLU A 182 -5.85 10.89 -29.10
C GLU A 182 -5.15 10.23 -30.31
N ALA A 183 -3.81 10.30 -30.36
CA ALA A 183 -3.04 9.79 -31.49
C ALA A 183 -2.96 8.26 -31.47
N SER A 184 -3.40 7.62 -32.56
CA SER A 184 -3.20 6.20 -32.81
C SER A 184 -1.70 5.85 -32.80
N PRO A 185 -1.31 4.69 -32.24
CA PRO A 185 0.08 4.29 -32.21
C PRO A 185 0.58 4.01 -33.64
N ARG A 186 1.87 4.24 -33.88
CA ARG A 186 2.49 3.96 -35.19
C ARG A 186 2.49 2.46 -35.53
N ILE A 187 2.47 1.61 -34.50
CA ILE A 187 2.48 0.15 -34.59
C ILE A 187 1.48 -0.39 -33.55
N GLU A 188 0.67 -1.37 -33.92
CA GLU A 188 -0.21 -2.04 -32.97
C GLU A 188 0.55 -3.15 -32.21
N LEU A 189 0.78 -2.93 -30.92
CA LEU A 189 1.35 -3.93 -30.02
C LEU A 189 0.37 -4.21 -28.89
N ARG A 190 0.07 -5.48 -28.62
CA ARG A 190 -0.81 -5.89 -27.52
C ARG A 190 0.01 -6.13 -26.26
N TYR A 191 -0.35 -5.44 -25.19
CA TYR A 191 0.23 -5.59 -23.87
C TYR A 191 -0.62 -6.55 -23.01
N PRO A 192 0.00 -7.42 -22.19
CA PRO A 192 1.44 -7.72 -22.11
C PRO A 192 1.91 -8.79 -23.11
N ALA A 193 1.01 -9.41 -23.88
CA ALA A 193 1.30 -10.57 -24.74
C ALA A 193 2.51 -10.38 -25.68
N HIS A 194 2.60 -9.26 -26.40
CA HIS A 194 3.73 -9.00 -27.31
C HIS A 194 5.01 -8.61 -26.55
N LEU A 195 4.90 -8.05 -25.34
CA LEU A 195 6.05 -7.70 -24.51
C LEU A 195 6.68 -8.92 -23.85
N ARG A 196 5.89 -9.94 -23.49
CA ARG A 196 6.39 -11.23 -23.00
C ARG A 196 7.39 -11.87 -23.96
N ALA A 197 7.16 -11.75 -25.27
CA ALA A 197 8.07 -12.28 -26.29
C ALA A 197 9.40 -11.49 -26.37
N ALA A 198 9.41 -10.23 -25.95
CA ALA A 198 10.55 -9.34 -26.03
C ALA A 198 11.36 -9.35 -24.72
N LYS A 199 12.37 -10.22 -24.63
CA LYS A 199 13.20 -10.43 -23.41
C LYS A 199 13.77 -9.15 -22.76
N ARG A 200 14.00 -8.10 -23.55
CA ARG A 200 14.58 -6.83 -23.08
C ARG A 200 13.55 -5.71 -22.91
N ALA A 201 12.27 -5.93 -23.26
CA ALA A 201 11.22 -4.93 -23.10
C ALA A 201 11.08 -4.41 -21.65
N PRO A 202 11.25 -5.24 -20.59
CA PRO A 202 11.20 -4.72 -19.22
C PRO A 202 12.24 -3.63 -18.93
N LEU A 203 13.42 -3.69 -19.57
CA LEU A 203 14.49 -2.70 -19.40
C LEU A 203 14.18 -1.32 -20.03
N LEU A 204 13.15 -1.26 -20.89
CA LEU A 204 12.76 -0.01 -21.56
C LEU A 204 11.74 0.79 -20.76
N PHE A 205 11.03 0.16 -19.83
CA PHE A 205 9.91 0.75 -19.09
C PHE A 205 10.13 0.45 -17.62
N ASP A 206 11.15 1.06 -17.02
CA ASP A 206 11.64 0.70 -15.69
C ASP A 206 10.76 1.19 -14.53
N GLY A 207 9.77 2.03 -14.84
CA GLY A 207 8.85 2.63 -13.88
C GLY A 207 9.40 3.81 -13.09
N GLN A 208 10.65 4.21 -13.31
CA GLN A 208 11.30 5.35 -12.61
C GLN A 208 11.71 6.47 -13.56
N HIS A 209 12.25 6.10 -14.72
CA HIS A 209 12.71 7.00 -15.78
C HIS A 209 11.79 6.93 -16.99
N SER A 210 11.16 5.78 -17.22
CA SER A 210 10.22 5.54 -18.32
C SER A 210 9.05 4.65 -17.90
N VAL A 211 7.88 4.92 -18.48
CA VAL A 211 6.66 4.12 -18.30
C VAL A 211 6.04 3.80 -19.65
N LEU A 212 5.47 2.61 -19.77
CA LEU A 212 4.64 2.25 -20.92
C LEU A 212 3.21 2.76 -20.71
N VAL A 213 2.65 3.46 -21.69
CA VAL A 213 1.22 3.78 -21.72
C VAL A 213 0.49 2.72 -22.55
N VAL A 214 -0.58 2.17 -21.99
CA VAL A 214 -1.44 1.17 -22.62
C VAL A 214 -2.87 1.68 -22.54
N ASP A 215 -3.62 1.57 -23.62
CA ASP A 215 -5.03 1.95 -23.63
C ASP A 215 -5.93 0.87 -23.00
N GLU A 216 -7.20 1.21 -22.77
CA GLU A 216 -8.22 0.33 -22.22
C GLU A 216 -8.43 -0.93 -23.06
N ARG A 217 -8.06 -0.91 -24.35
CA ARG A 217 -8.11 -2.09 -25.24
C ARG A 217 -6.85 -2.97 -25.15
N GLY A 218 -5.91 -2.66 -24.25
CA GLY A 218 -4.66 -3.39 -24.09
C GLY A 218 -3.63 -3.12 -25.20
N ARG A 219 -3.75 -2.02 -25.95
CA ARG A 219 -2.76 -1.65 -26.97
C ARG A 219 -1.71 -0.75 -26.35
N ALA A 220 -0.44 -1.13 -26.49
CA ALA A 220 0.69 -0.27 -26.15
C ALA A 220 0.70 0.96 -27.05
N ARG A 221 0.66 2.15 -26.45
CA ARG A 221 0.52 3.43 -27.15
C ARG A 221 1.86 4.12 -27.34
N THR A 222 2.56 4.36 -26.23
CA THR A 222 3.85 5.06 -26.25
C THR A 222 4.63 4.80 -24.97
N GLU A 223 5.92 5.09 -25.03
CA GLU A 223 6.73 5.38 -23.86
C GLU A 223 6.49 6.82 -23.40
N LEU A 224 6.32 7.03 -22.10
CA LEU A 224 6.47 8.34 -21.47
C LEU A 224 7.73 8.35 -20.62
N GLN A 225 8.52 9.40 -20.79
CA GLN A 225 9.74 9.68 -20.03
C GLN A 225 9.52 10.94 -19.20
N ARG A 226 10.22 11.07 -18.07
CA ARG A 226 10.03 12.18 -17.13
C ARG A 226 10.02 13.56 -17.81
N HIS A 227 11.00 13.86 -18.65
CA HIS A 227 11.12 15.17 -19.34
C HIS A 227 10.03 15.44 -20.40
N ARG A 228 9.21 14.45 -20.77
CA ARG A 228 8.09 14.63 -21.71
C ARG A 228 6.80 15.03 -21.00
N PHE A 229 6.68 14.78 -19.69
CA PHE A 229 5.52 15.22 -18.91
C PHE A 229 5.40 16.74 -18.88
N ASP A 230 6.51 17.46 -18.73
CA ASP A 230 6.54 18.92 -18.72
C ASP A 230 5.91 19.55 -19.98
N ARG A 231 6.01 18.86 -21.13
CA ARG A 231 5.42 19.31 -22.40
C ARG A 231 3.92 19.01 -22.52
N LEU A 232 3.46 17.88 -21.96
CA LEU A 232 2.03 17.55 -21.86
C LEU A 232 1.33 18.47 -20.85
N HIS A 233 2.02 18.85 -19.77
CA HIS A 233 1.49 19.74 -18.74
C HIS A 233 1.23 21.17 -19.24
N ALA A 234 2.10 21.71 -20.11
CA ALA A 234 1.92 23.06 -20.67
C ALA A 234 0.61 23.23 -21.46
N GLU A 235 0.01 22.13 -21.95
CA GLU A 235 -1.29 22.14 -22.63
C GLU A 235 -2.47 21.91 -21.66
N HIS A 236 -2.26 21.20 -20.54
CA HIS A 236 -3.28 20.87 -19.52
C HIS A 236 -3.38 21.90 -18.36
N GLU A 237 -2.38 22.75 -18.16
CA GLU A 237 -2.33 23.83 -17.14
C GLU A 237 -3.46 24.87 -17.22
N ARG A 238 -4.29 24.84 -18.28
CA ARG A 238 -5.52 25.68 -18.34
C ARG A 238 -6.70 25.14 -17.52
N MET A 239 -6.62 23.94 -16.93
CA MET A 239 -7.79 23.30 -16.32
C MET A 239 -7.69 22.85 -14.85
N ARG A 240 -6.51 22.75 -14.20
CA ARG A 240 -6.46 22.38 -12.77
C ARG A 240 -5.27 23.01 -12.05
N GLY A 241 -5.56 23.96 -11.17
CA GLY A 241 -4.62 24.42 -10.15
C GLY A 241 -4.62 23.46 -8.97
N ARG A 242 -3.41 23.19 -8.45
CA ARG A 242 -3.04 22.32 -7.32
C ARG A 242 -2.79 20.85 -7.66
N THR A 243 -1.64 20.52 -8.26
CA THR A 243 -1.03 19.17 -8.14
C THR A 243 0.48 19.16 -8.46
N ALA A 244 1.23 20.19 -8.06
CA ALA A 244 2.68 20.26 -8.34
C ALA A 244 3.57 19.76 -7.18
N GLU A 245 3.02 19.49 -5.99
CA GLU A 245 3.80 19.20 -4.78
C GLU A 245 3.64 17.78 -4.22
N MET A 246 2.88 16.90 -4.88
CA MET A 246 2.51 15.58 -4.32
C MET A 246 2.94 14.42 -5.22
N VAL A 247 4.10 14.55 -5.87
CA VAL A 247 4.55 13.54 -6.82
C VAL A 247 6.04 13.23 -6.66
N GLU A 248 6.41 12.72 -5.50
CA GLU A 248 7.69 12.05 -5.34
C GLU A 248 7.62 10.78 -4.50
N SER A 249 6.57 9.95 -4.64
CA SER A 249 6.77 8.49 -4.42
C SER A 249 7.70 7.89 -5.50
N GLY A 250 7.90 8.66 -6.58
CA GLY A 250 8.84 8.61 -7.71
C GLY A 250 9.19 7.23 -8.24
N SER A 251 8.16 6.43 -8.30
CA SER A 251 7.85 5.85 -9.58
C SER A 251 7.32 6.95 -10.51
N LEU A 252 7.82 7.02 -11.74
CA LEU A 252 7.22 7.82 -12.82
C LEU A 252 5.76 7.38 -13.08
N VAL A 253 5.40 6.16 -12.67
CA VAL A 253 4.03 5.63 -12.75
C VAL A 253 3.08 6.46 -11.88
N ALA A 254 3.46 6.81 -10.66
CA ALA A 254 2.64 7.66 -9.78
C ALA A 254 2.39 9.02 -10.44
N HIS A 255 3.46 9.68 -10.89
CA HIS A 255 3.35 10.95 -11.63
C HIS A 255 2.44 10.85 -12.85
N ALA A 256 2.63 9.80 -13.64
CA ALA A 256 1.80 9.58 -14.81
C ALA A 256 0.32 9.48 -14.43
N THR A 257 -0.03 8.69 -13.41
CA THR A 257 -1.43 8.59 -12.98
C THR A 257 -2.00 9.89 -12.42
N ALA A 258 -1.19 10.72 -11.75
CA ALA A 258 -1.64 12.04 -11.29
C ALA A 258 -1.92 13.00 -12.47
N THR A 259 -1.08 12.94 -13.50
CA THR A 259 -1.14 13.89 -14.62
C THR A 259 -2.15 13.48 -15.69
N VAL A 260 -2.22 12.19 -16.01
CA VAL A 260 -3.03 11.65 -17.10
C VAL A 260 -4.11 10.67 -16.65
N GLY A 261 -4.31 10.51 -15.33
CA GLY A 261 -5.31 9.60 -14.78
C GLY A 261 -5.04 8.13 -15.08
N GLY A 262 -6.06 7.30 -14.87
CA GLY A 262 -6.02 5.86 -15.09
C GLY A 262 -5.39 5.08 -13.93
N ILE A 263 -4.91 3.87 -14.23
CA ILE A 263 -4.28 2.99 -13.23
C ILE A 263 -2.83 2.70 -13.62
N GLY A 264 -1.92 2.95 -12.69
CA GLY A 264 -0.51 2.66 -12.83
C GLY A 264 -0.12 1.36 -12.13
N PHE A 265 0.83 0.63 -12.69
CA PHE A 265 1.49 -0.50 -12.04
C PHE A 265 3.01 -0.32 -12.05
N TYR A 266 3.64 -0.61 -10.92
CA TYR A 266 5.08 -0.55 -10.76
C TYR A 266 5.63 -1.81 -10.07
N LEU A 267 6.40 -2.61 -10.80
CA LEU A 267 7.24 -3.67 -10.25
C LEU A 267 8.58 -3.10 -9.83
N ARG A 268 8.90 -3.27 -8.54
CA ARG A 268 10.15 -2.81 -7.92
C ARG A 268 11.21 -3.91 -7.88
N THR A 269 12.46 -3.49 -7.62
CA THR A 269 13.61 -4.38 -7.45
C THR A 269 13.46 -5.34 -6.26
N ASP A 270 12.67 -4.96 -5.25
CA ASP A 270 12.31 -5.81 -4.11
C ASP A 270 11.19 -6.83 -4.40
N ARG A 271 10.74 -6.91 -5.66
CA ARG A 271 9.66 -7.79 -6.17
C ARG A 271 8.27 -7.44 -5.65
N SER A 272 8.10 -6.28 -5.02
CA SER A 272 6.77 -5.75 -4.73
C SER A 272 6.14 -5.17 -6.00
N ILE A 273 4.83 -5.34 -6.11
CA ILE A 273 4.03 -4.72 -7.19
C ILE A 273 3.14 -3.68 -6.53
N TRP A 274 3.25 -2.45 -6.99
CA TRP A 274 2.47 -1.32 -6.51
C TRP A 274 1.48 -0.92 -7.58
N THR A 275 0.27 -0.56 -7.18
CA THR A 275 -0.70 0.07 -8.07
C THR A 275 -0.93 1.49 -7.62
N PHE A 276 -1.06 2.39 -8.59
CA PHE A 276 -1.25 3.82 -8.35
C PHE A 276 -2.50 4.31 -9.07
N VAL A 277 -3.16 5.29 -8.47
CA VAL A 277 -4.26 6.04 -9.09
C VAL A 277 -4.14 7.49 -8.62
N ASP A 278 -4.23 8.43 -9.56
CA ASP A 278 -4.22 9.87 -9.26
C ASP A 278 -2.96 10.28 -8.48
N GLY A 279 -1.84 9.58 -8.68
CA GLY A 279 -0.60 9.78 -7.92
C GLY A 279 -0.47 8.95 -6.64
N GLU A 280 -1.58 8.44 -6.14
CA GLU A 280 -1.67 7.78 -4.85
C GLU A 280 -1.57 6.25 -4.97
N PRO A 281 -0.80 5.58 -4.12
CA PRO A 281 -0.78 4.12 -4.07
C PRO A 281 -2.11 3.56 -3.58
N LEU A 282 -2.63 2.54 -4.28
CA LEU A 282 -3.93 1.91 -3.99
C LEU A 282 -3.77 0.52 -3.39
N LEU A 283 -3.12 -0.41 -4.10
CA LEU A 283 -2.85 -1.77 -3.66
C LEU A 283 -1.36 -2.09 -3.78
N VAL A 284 -0.85 -2.90 -2.87
CA VAL A 284 0.52 -3.41 -2.92
C VAL A 284 0.55 -4.91 -2.73
N ARG A 285 1.24 -5.60 -3.63
CA ARG A 285 1.55 -7.03 -3.55
C ARG A 285 2.94 -7.24 -2.98
N ARG A 286 3.06 -7.99 -1.88
CA ARG A 286 4.35 -8.45 -1.33
C ARG A 286 4.19 -9.83 -0.71
N GLY A 287 5.17 -10.71 -0.91
CA GLY A 287 5.12 -12.07 -0.35
C GLY A 287 3.85 -12.83 -0.76
N GLU A 288 3.40 -12.64 -2.01
CA GLU A 288 2.18 -13.23 -2.57
C GLU A 288 0.86 -12.78 -1.92
N ARG A 289 0.87 -11.70 -1.14
CA ARG A 289 -0.33 -11.11 -0.54
C ARG A 289 -0.54 -9.70 -1.06
N TRP A 290 -1.80 -9.39 -1.35
CA TRP A 290 -2.25 -8.05 -1.69
C TRP A 290 -2.76 -7.34 -0.45
N ARG A 291 -2.46 -6.05 -0.34
CA ARG A 291 -2.92 -5.17 0.73
C ARG A 291 -3.31 -3.84 0.14
N ALA A 292 -4.42 -3.27 0.58
CA ALA A 292 -4.71 -1.87 0.33
C ALA A 292 -3.64 -1.02 1.00
N PHE A 293 -3.22 0.06 0.33
CA PHE A 293 -2.32 1.03 0.92
C PHE A 293 -2.93 1.54 2.23
N PRO A 294 -2.13 1.74 3.30
CA PRO A 294 -2.68 1.93 4.63
C PRO A 294 -3.18 3.37 4.83
N PHE A 295 -4.19 3.79 4.04
CA PHE A 295 -5.04 4.95 4.33
C PHE A 295 -5.53 4.93 5.78
N GLU A 296 -5.74 3.73 6.33
CA GLU A 296 -6.09 3.50 7.72
C GLU A 296 -5.00 3.91 8.72
N LEU A 297 -3.71 3.80 8.37
CA LEU A 297 -2.60 4.20 9.25
C LEU A 297 -2.52 5.72 9.31
N ALA A 298 -2.55 6.39 8.15
CA ALA A 298 -2.59 7.84 8.05
C ALA A 298 -3.75 8.40 8.88
N ALA A 299 -4.98 7.96 8.60
CA ALA A 299 -6.16 8.41 9.33
C ALA A 299 -6.15 7.98 10.83
N SER A 300 -5.46 6.91 11.21
CA SER A 300 -5.26 6.55 12.61
C SER A 300 -4.30 7.50 13.32
N ILE A 301 -3.21 7.91 12.67
CA ILE A 301 -2.23 8.84 13.22
C ILE A 301 -2.81 10.25 13.26
N THR A 302 -3.44 10.72 12.18
CA THR A 302 -4.19 11.99 12.14
C THR A 302 -5.19 12.11 13.28
N ARG A 303 -5.85 11.02 13.70
CA ARG A 303 -6.71 11.06 14.90
C ARG A 303 -5.91 11.17 16.19
N MET A 304 -4.78 10.45 16.29
CA MET A 304 -3.95 10.43 17.48
C MET A 304 -3.34 11.80 17.77
N ILE A 305 -2.95 12.53 16.71
CA ILE A 305 -2.11 13.72 16.79
C ILE A 305 -2.69 14.92 16.02
N GLY A 306 -3.97 14.89 15.62
CA GLY A 306 -4.58 15.94 14.80
C GLY A 306 -4.16 15.90 13.33
N ASP A 307 -4.82 16.73 12.50
CA ASP A 307 -4.40 16.93 11.11
C ASP A 307 -3.09 17.71 11.09
N SER A 308 -2.07 17.12 10.47
CA SER A 308 -0.68 17.50 10.58
C SER A 308 0.04 17.08 9.30
N PRO A 309 0.77 17.98 8.63
CA PRO A 309 1.59 17.61 7.47
C PRO A 309 2.51 16.43 7.77
N ALA A 310 3.17 16.46 8.94
CA ALA A 310 4.06 15.37 9.38
C ALA A 310 3.38 14.00 9.45
N ALA A 311 2.09 13.94 9.84
CA ALA A 311 1.36 12.69 9.95
C ALA A 311 1.27 11.94 8.61
N HIS A 312 1.05 12.67 7.53
CA HIS A 312 0.93 12.09 6.20
C HIS A 312 2.31 11.62 5.69
N GLU A 313 3.30 12.52 5.77
CA GLU A 313 4.66 12.28 5.29
C GLU A 313 5.35 11.12 6.02
N VAL A 314 5.23 11.05 7.35
CA VAL A 314 5.80 9.97 8.16
C VAL A 314 5.17 8.62 7.83
N VAL A 315 3.88 8.57 7.52
CA VAL A 315 3.17 7.33 7.18
C VAL A 315 3.59 6.82 5.82
N GLN A 316 3.65 7.73 4.84
CA GLN A 316 4.16 7.39 3.52
C GLN A 316 5.62 6.92 3.61
N ALA A 317 6.47 7.63 4.36
CA ALA A 317 7.86 7.25 4.60
C ALA A 317 7.97 5.86 5.25
N ALA A 318 7.20 5.61 6.31
CA ALA A 318 7.19 4.31 6.98
C ALA A 318 6.82 3.17 6.01
N PHE A 319 5.89 3.42 5.10
CA PHE A 319 5.48 2.45 4.09
C PHE A 319 6.55 2.26 2.99
N LEU A 320 7.17 3.34 2.51
CA LEU A 320 8.29 3.27 1.56
C LEU A 320 9.48 2.46 2.14
N ILE A 321 9.77 2.65 3.42
CA ILE A 321 10.80 1.88 4.14
C ILE A 321 10.34 0.44 4.30
N SER A 322 9.07 0.20 4.61
CA SER A 322 8.54 -1.15 4.84
C SER A 322 8.75 -2.08 3.65
N ALA A 323 8.77 -1.56 2.44
CA ALA A 323 9.03 -2.34 1.23
C ALA A 323 10.51 -2.76 1.07
N GLN A 324 11.43 -2.06 1.73
CA GLN A 324 12.86 -2.31 1.67
C GLN A 324 13.29 -3.28 2.78
N PRO A 325 14.40 -4.01 2.62
CA PRO A 325 14.97 -4.84 3.69
C PRO A 325 15.72 -3.97 4.72
N ARG A 326 15.08 -2.90 5.21
CA ARG A 326 15.64 -1.91 6.12
C ARG A 326 14.63 -1.60 7.23
N GLY A 327 15.13 -1.38 8.44
CA GLY A 327 14.31 -0.95 9.57
C GLY A 327 14.49 0.53 9.85
N ALA A 328 13.52 1.14 10.53
CA ALA A 328 13.53 2.56 10.88
C ALA A 328 12.75 2.84 12.17
N ILE A 329 13.02 3.98 12.80
CA ILE A 329 12.18 4.60 13.81
C ILE A 329 11.83 6.01 13.30
N LEU A 330 10.54 6.29 13.20
CA LEU A 330 9.99 7.59 12.85
C LEU A 330 9.15 8.09 14.04
N ALA A 331 9.25 9.35 14.41
CA ALA A 331 8.48 9.91 15.50
C ALA A 331 7.99 11.32 15.20
N ILE A 332 6.84 11.68 15.79
CA ILE A 332 6.30 13.04 15.75
C ILE A 332 6.16 13.52 17.19
N VAL A 333 6.75 14.67 17.51
CA VAL A 333 6.69 15.33 18.83
C VAL A 333 5.80 16.57 18.77
N GLU A 334 5.30 17.02 19.93
CA GLU A 334 4.60 18.31 20.02
C GLU A 334 5.62 19.44 20.06
N ASP A 335 6.66 19.30 20.87
CA ASP A 335 7.71 20.30 21.09
C ASP A 335 9.09 19.63 21.14
N ALA A 336 10.10 20.25 20.53
CA ALA A 336 11.45 19.72 20.48
C ALA A 336 12.09 19.55 21.88
N SER A 337 11.68 20.37 22.86
CA SER A 337 12.13 20.28 24.25
C SER A 337 11.70 18.98 24.95
N GLU A 338 10.66 18.28 24.47
CA GLU A 338 10.25 16.97 24.99
C GLU A 338 11.34 15.90 24.83
N LEU A 339 12.30 16.14 23.93
CA LEU A 339 13.42 15.25 23.65
C LEU A 339 14.64 15.49 24.55
N ASP A 340 14.59 16.49 25.44
CA ASP A 340 15.72 16.84 26.29
C ASP A 340 16.06 15.70 27.27
N GLY A 341 17.32 15.26 27.25
CA GLY A 341 17.78 14.10 28.03
C GLY A 341 17.45 12.73 27.41
N ILE A 342 16.61 12.70 26.38
CA ILE A 342 16.24 11.49 25.62
C ILE A 342 17.06 11.37 24.34
N VAL A 343 17.21 12.49 23.62
CA VAL A 343 18.04 12.60 22.42
C VAL A 343 19.26 13.45 22.74
N PRO A 344 20.50 12.94 22.52
CA PRO A 344 21.70 13.72 22.71
C PRO A 344 21.70 15.00 21.85
N THR A 345 22.14 16.12 22.42
CA THR A 345 22.24 17.42 21.70
C THR A 345 23.01 17.33 20.39
N LYS A 346 24.02 16.44 20.29
CA LYS A 346 24.79 16.23 19.06
C LYS A 346 23.98 15.66 17.88
N ASP A 347 22.85 15.02 18.16
CA ASP A 347 21.97 14.37 17.17
C ASP A 347 20.72 15.23 16.87
N ARG A 348 20.58 16.37 17.54
CA ARG A 348 19.49 17.34 17.37
C ARG A 348 19.80 18.24 16.16
N TYR A 349 18.99 18.11 15.12
CA TYR A 349 19.10 18.90 13.89
C TYR A 349 18.58 20.34 14.07
N ASP A 350 17.55 20.50 14.88
CA ASP A 350 16.98 21.80 15.26
C ASP A 350 18.00 22.70 15.97
N LEU A 351 18.96 22.12 16.69
CA LEU A 351 20.00 22.85 17.44
C LEU A 351 21.31 23.04 16.64
N ARG A 352 21.31 22.76 15.34
CA ARG A 352 22.55 22.78 14.51
C ARG A 352 23.24 24.15 14.52
N ASP A 353 22.48 25.23 14.52
CA ASP A 353 23.04 26.59 14.47
C ASP A 353 23.46 27.15 15.85
N GLU A 354 23.16 26.42 16.93
CA GLU A 354 23.51 26.82 18.30
C GLU A 354 24.89 26.31 18.73
N ILE A 355 25.44 25.34 18.01
CA ILE A 355 26.76 24.77 18.27
C ILE A 355 27.80 25.51 17.43
N ASP A 356 29.00 25.77 17.98
CA ASP A 356 30.10 26.34 17.20
C ASP A 356 30.56 25.35 16.11
N PRO A 357 30.49 25.71 14.81
CA PRO A 357 30.91 24.85 13.69
C PRO A 357 32.37 24.35 13.78
N MET A 358 33.24 25.09 14.47
CA MET A 358 34.63 24.71 14.69
C MET A 358 34.81 23.69 15.83
N ALA A 359 33.85 23.62 16.75
CA ALA A 359 33.81 22.66 17.85
C ALA A 359 33.00 21.37 17.50
N MET A 360 32.31 21.37 16.36
CA MET A 360 31.47 20.25 15.92
C MET A 360 32.28 19.03 15.48
N ARG A 361 31.73 17.84 15.78
CA ARG A 361 32.16 16.59 15.16
C ARG A 361 31.78 16.57 13.67
N VAL A 362 32.45 15.73 12.89
CA VAL A 362 32.22 15.61 11.44
C VAL A 362 30.75 15.33 11.14
N GLU A 363 30.12 14.44 11.92
CA GLU A 363 28.73 14.04 11.78
C GLU A 363 27.76 15.21 12.00
N THR A 364 27.99 16.03 13.04
CA THR A 364 27.20 17.23 13.33
C THR A 364 27.36 18.30 12.24
N ARG A 365 28.55 18.41 11.61
CA ARG A 365 28.75 19.32 10.47
C ARG A 365 27.94 18.93 9.24
N LEU A 366 27.60 17.65 9.07
CA LEU A 366 26.73 17.21 7.97
C LEU A 366 25.30 17.74 8.13
N HIS A 367 24.85 18.10 9.34
CA HIS A 367 23.53 18.71 9.56
C HIS A 367 23.39 19.99 8.75
N HIS A 368 24.45 20.80 8.64
CA HIS A 368 24.43 22.05 7.87
C HIS A 368 24.43 21.86 6.34
N LEU A 369 24.62 20.62 5.85
CA LEU A 369 24.55 20.30 4.43
C LEU A 369 23.18 19.73 4.02
N ILE A 370 22.33 19.42 4.98
CA ILE A 370 20.99 18.90 4.72
C ILE A 370 20.04 20.07 4.63
N ASP A 371 19.49 20.25 3.44
CA ASP A 371 18.31 21.10 3.23
C ASP A 371 17.07 20.37 3.79
N SER A 372 16.37 21.03 4.72
CA SER A 372 15.20 20.49 5.39
C SER A 372 14.04 21.49 5.43
N GLU A 373 14.08 22.56 4.62
CA GLU A 373 13.01 23.57 4.64
C GLU A 373 11.68 22.96 4.19
N GLU A 374 11.72 22.00 3.27
CA GLU A 374 10.57 21.22 2.81
C GLU A 374 10.94 19.72 2.80
N LEU A 375 10.46 18.98 3.80
CA LEU A 375 10.66 17.54 3.89
C LEU A 375 9.49 16.78 3.27
N ASP A 376 9.80 15.97 2.26
CA ASP A 376 8.88 14.98 1.69
C ASP A 376 9.09 13.59 2.32
N GLU A 377 8.16 12.67 2.06
CA GLU A 377 8.14 11.31 2.58
C GLU A 377 9.42 10.53 2.23
N ARG A 378 10.07 10.88 1.13
CA ARG A 378 11.30 10.27 0.66
C ARG A 378 12.53 10.74 1.39
N THR A 379 12.65 12.04 1.59
CA THR A 379 13.75 12.61 2.34
C THR A 379 13.67 12.09 3.76
N ILE A 380 12.46 12.04 4.32
CA ILE A 380 12.20 11.38 5.61
C ILE A 380 12.60 9.90 5.55
N ALA A 381 12.18 9.13 4.55
CA ALA A 381 12.55 7.72 4.42
C ALA A 381 14.06 7.50 4.29
N ARG A 382 14.75 8.35 3.53
CA ARG A 382 16.21 8.33 3.34
C ARG A 382 16.93 8.58 4.66
N LEU A 383 16.48 9.57 5.43
CA LEU A 383 17.03 9.91 6.74
C LEU A 383 16.73 8.82 7.78
N ALA A 384 15.50 8.30 7.80
CA ALA A 384 15.04 7.30 8.78
C ALA A 384 15.65 5.90 8.60
N VAL A 385 16.22 5.64 7.45
CA VAL A 385 16.97 4.42 7.17
C VAL A 385 18.40 4.47 7.72
N LEU A 386 18.89 5.65 8.11
CA LEU A 386 20.12 5.75 8.90
C LEU A 386 19.92 5.07 10.27
N ASP A 387 21.00 4.61 10.89
CA ASP A 387 20.90 3.96 12.19
C ASP A 387 20.48 4.98 13.26
N GLY A 388 19.33 4.77 13.89
CA GLY A 388 18.73 5.67 14.87
C GLY A 388 17.27 6.03 14.56
N ALA A 389 16.79 7.09 15.21
CA ALA A 389 15.45 7.64 15.02
C ALA A 389 15.48 8.91 14.16
N THR A 390 14.43 9.09 13.36
CA THR A 390 14.10 10.34 12.67
C THR A 390 12.85 10.92 13.32
N ILE A 391 12.93 12.18 13.74
CA ILE A 391 11.95 12.84 14.58
C ILE A 391 11.57 14.17 13.94
N LEU A 392 10.28 14.41 13.80
CA LEU A 392 9.70 15.64 13.26
C LEU A 392 8.76 16.29 14.28
N ASP A 393 8.52 17.59 14.14
CA ASP A 393 7.38 18.26 14.80
C ASP A 393 6.08 18.05 14.01
N ARG A 394 4.96 18.60 14.49
CA ARG A 394 3.65 18.48 13.82
C ARG A 394 3.59 19.19 12.47
N ASP A 395 4.40 20.23 12.28
CA ASP A 395 4.48 21.03 11.05
C ASP A 395 5.32 20.32 9.98
N GLY A 396 6.02 19.23 10.32
CA GLY A 396 6.89 18.49 9.40
C GLY A 396 8.34 19.00 9.41
N ARG A 397 8.74 19.82 10.38
CA ARG A 397 10.14 20.25 10.51
C ARG A 397 10.98 19.14 11.11
N LEU A 398 12.20 18.99 10.60
CA LEU A 398 13.16 18.03 11.13
C LEU A 398 13.66 18.46 12.50
N ILE A 399 13.47 17.62 13.52
CA ILE A 399 14.02 17.83 14.85
C ILE A 399 15.30 17.02 15.03
N ALA A 400 15.32 15.76 14.59
CA ALA A 400 16.49 14.91 14.67
C ALA A 400 16.48 13.82 13.60
N TYR A 401 17.65 13.30 13.22
CA TYR A 401 17.78 12.13 12.35
C TYR A 401 18.99 11.30 12.74
N GLY A 402 18.95 9.98 12.51
CA GLY A 402 19.99 9.06 13.00
C GLY A 402 20.19 9.16 14.52
N ALA A 403 19.14 9.58 15.24
CA ALA A 403 19.24 9.93 16.64
C ALA A 403 19.31 8.68 17.52
N ILE A 404 20.28 8.65 18.43
CA ILE A 404 20.36 7.59 19.43
C ILE A 404 19.42 7.94 20.58
N VAL A 405 18.32 7.18 20.71
CA VAL A 405 17.40 7.31 21.84
C VAL A 405 17.99 6.62 23.05
N THR A 406 18.17 7.34 24.16
CA THR A 406 18.59 6.75 25.43
C THR A 406 17.47 5.84 25.96
N SER A 407 17.78 4.57 26.24
CA SER A 407 16.82 3.62 26.81
C SER A 407 17.50 2.78 27.89
N SER A 408 16.79 2.56 29.01
CA SER A 408 17.29 1.81 30.16
C SER A 408 16.97 0.30 30.11
N GLU A 409 16.11 -0.14 29.17
CA GLU A 409 15.60 -1.50 29.08
C GLU A 409 16.18 -2.26 27.88
N SER A 410 17.41 -2.78 28.01
CA SER A 410 18.09 -3.47 26.89
C SER A 410 18.26 -4.99 27.07
N GLN A 411 17.67 -5.61 28.10
CA GLN A 411 18.01 -7.00 28.46
C GLN A 411 17.12 -8.08 27.83
N TYR A 412 15.90 -7.76 27.37
CA TYR A 412 14.95 -8.77 26.84
C TYR A 412 14.28 -8.39 25.51
N GLU A 413 14.45 -7.16 25.02
CA GLU A 413 13.77 -6.65 23.83
C GLU A 413 14.80 -6.05 22.85
N GLY A 414 14.61 -6.26 21.54
CA GLY A 414 15.58 -5.78 20.54
C GLY A 414 15.75 -4.26 20.59
N ALA A 415 16.99 -3.77 20.47
CA ALA A 415 17.37 -2.37 20.70
C ALA A 415 16.47 -1.33 20.01
N ARG A 416 16.06 -1.57 18.75
CA ARG A 416 15.17 -0.68 18.01
C ARG A 416 13.76 -0.61 18.61
N THR A 417 13.26 -1.71 19.16
CA THR A 417 11.94 -1.74 19.79
C THR A 417 11.97 -1.05 21.15
N ALA A 418 13.04 -1.26 21.93
CA ALA A 418 13.24 -0.55 23.20
C ALA A 418 13.36 0.97 22.99
N ALA A 419 14.12 1.40 21.98
CA ALA A 419 14.22 2.80 21.58
C ALA A 419 12.87 3.38 21.15
N ALA A 420 12.12 2.68 20.29
CA ALA A 420 10.79 3.13 19.84
C ALA A 420 9.79 3.23 21.01
N ARG A 421 9.83 2.29 21.94
CA ARG A 421 9.00 2.31 23.15
C ARG A 421 9.34 3.51 24.04
N THR A 422 10.62 3.69 24.36
CA THR A 422 11.09 4.80 25.21
C THR A 422 10.75 6.14 24.58
N LEU A 423 11.02 6.31 23.27
CA LEU A 423 10.68 7.54 22.56
C LEU A 423 9.17 7.83 22.57
N SER A 424 8.32 6.79 22.55
CA SER A 424 6.86 6.96 22.56
C SER A 424 6.27 7.43 23.88
N GLU A 425 7.08 7.51 24.95
CA GLU A 425 6.67 8.14 26.21
C GLU A 425 6.73 9.68 26.14
N HIS A 426 7.51 10.20 25.17
CA HIS A 426 7.74 11.63 24.97
C HIS A 426 7.14 12.14 23.65
N ALA A 427 7.11 11.31 22.62
CA ALA A 427 6.54 11.65 21.32
C ALA A 427 5.02 11.40 21.27
N LEU A 428 4.30 12.23 20.51
CA LEU A 428 2.87 12.06 20.24
C LEU A 428 2.57 10.70 19.58
N VAL A 429 3.46 10.26 18.69
CA VAL A 429 3.41 8.93 18.08
C VAL A 429 4.80 8.50 17.62
N VAL A 430 5.07 7.19 17.68
CA VAL A 430 6.28 6.57 17.13
C VAL A 430 5.91 5.41 16.22
N LEU A 431 6.49 5.38 15.03
CA LEU A 431 6.37 4.30 14.06
C LEU A 431 7.71 3.58 13.95
N LYS A 432 7.71 2.31 14.31
CA LYS A 432 8.84 1.41 14.08
C LYS A 432 8.57 0.60 12.81
N VAL A 433 9.49 0.63 11.86
CA VAL A 433 9.49 -0.27 10.72
C VAL A 433 10.51 -1.39 10.97
N SER A 434 10.07 -2.66 10.91
CA SER A 434 10.96 -3.82 11.01
C SER A 434 11.69 -4.06 9.69
N VAL A 435 12.79 -4.82 9.74
CA VAL A 435 13.52 -5.25 8.52
C VAL A 435 12.63 -6.10 7.62
N ASP A 436 11.67 -6.80 8.21
CA ASP A 436 10.67 -7.60 7.50
C ASP A 436 9.52 -6.75 6.92
N GLY A 437 9.49 -5.45 7.24
CA GLY A 437 8.51 -4.48 6.78
C GLY A 437 7.25 -4.37 7.61
N ASP A 438 7.24 -4.89 8.83
CA ASP A 438 6.13 -4.67 9.76
C ASP A 438 6.21 -3.26 10.31
N ILE A 439 5.09 -2.54 10.29
CA ILE A 439 5.00 -1.18 10.84
C ILE A 439 4.28 -1.29 12.19
N THR A 440 5.00 -1.03 13.28
CA THR A 440 4.44 -1.02 14.64
C THR A 440 4.31 0.41 15.14
N VAL A 441 3.11 0.77 15.58
CA VAL A 441 2.78 2.07 16.14
C VAL A 441 2.85 1.99 17.66
N PHE A 442 3.62 2.89 18.26
CA PHE A 442 3.78 3.06 19.69
C PHE A 442 3.23 4.41 20.15
N ARG A 443 2.64 4.42 21.34
CA ARG A 443 2.20 5.62 22.06
C ARG A 443 2.17 5.31 23.55
N ASP A 444 2.60 6.26 24.38
CA ASP A 444 2.61 6.16 25.84
C ASP A 444 3.29 4.87 26.33
N GLY A 445 4.42 4.50 25.69
CA GLY A 445 5.18 3.29 26.00
C GLY A 445 4.53 1.97 25.57
N LYS A 446 3.42 1.99 24.82
CA LYS A 446 2.64 0.80 24.46
C LYS A 446 2.47 0.63 22.96
N VAL A 447 2.40 -0.63 22.50
CA VAL A 447 2.00 -0.96 21.13
C VAL A 447 0.52 -0.71 20.97
N VAL A 448 0.16 0.17 20.03
CA VAL A 448 -1.23 0.49 19.70
C VAL A 448 -1.72 -0.31 18.50
N ALA A 449 -0.85 -0.54 17.52
CA ALA A 449 -1.15 -1.33 16.34
C ALA A 449 0.12 -1.90 15.71
N THR A 450 0.00 -3.05 15.05
CA THR A 450 1.01 -3.54 14.11
C THR A 450 0.33 -3.80 12.77
N LEU A 451 0.87 -3.16 11.74
CA LEU A 451 0.48 -3.31 10.36
C LEU A 451 1.54 -4.10 9.62
N LEU A 452 1.11 -4.70 8.53
CA LEU A 452 1.93 -5.50 7.64
C LEU A 452 2.54 -6.79 8.24
N ALA A 453 2.34 -7.05 9.54
CA ALA A 453 2.72 -8.27 10.25
C ALA A 453 2.62 -9.53 9.39
N GLY A 454 3.75 -10.20 9.19
CA GLY A 454 3.77 -11.60 8.77
C GLY A 454 3.02 -12.44 9.80
N VAL A 455 2.13 -13.34 9.37
CA VAL A 455 1.52 -14.32 10.27
C VAL A 455 2.61 -15.31 10.70
N GLY A 456 3.39 -14.95 11.72
CA GLY A 456 4.56 -15.72 12.16
C GLY A 456 5.08 -15.41 13.57
N GLY A 457 4.44 -14.52 14.32
CA GLY A 457 4.83 -14.21 15.70
C GLY A 457 3.61 -14.02 16.58
N GLY A 458 3.05 -15.12 17.10
CA GLY A 458 2.24 -15.01 18.32
C GLY A 458 3.12 -14.51 19.46
N PRO A 459 2.56 -13.82 20.47
CA PRO A 459 3.32 -13.46 21.66
C PRO A 459 3.77 -14.77 22.32
N GLN A 460 5.08 -15.02 22.34
CA GLN A 460 5.63 -15.97 23.32
C GLN A 460 5.55 -15.22 24.65
N GLY A 461 4.66 -15.71 25.52
CA GLY A 461 4.54 -15.23 26.89
C GLY A 461 5.71 -15.64 27.76
#